data_AF-A0A920R376-F1
#
_entry.id   AF-A0A920R376-F1
#
_cell.length_a   1.000
_cell.length_b   1.000
_cell.length_c   1.000
_cell.angle_alpha   90.00
_cell.angle_beta   90.00
_cell.angle_gamma   90.00
#
_symmetry.space_group_name_H-M   'P 1'
#
loop_
_entity.id
_entity.type
_entity.pdbx_description
1 polymer ?
#
loop_
_entity_poly.entity_id
_entity_poly.type
_entity_poly.pdbx_seq_one_letter_code
_entity_poly.pdbx_strand_id
1 'polypeptide(L)'
;MDETTKRKNILSLWRVFHTDSDNKLSIEQFDDVVTEAIPQELIRRSSFMEHEIFHRYHSETEMMRYLRRTASKDISLGRSMIPLGSCTMKLNATSQMLPLF
;
A
#
# COMPACT_ATOMS: atom_id res chain seq x y z
N MET A 1 -10.94 3.62 -8.68
CA MET A 1 -9.55 4.11 -8.79
C MET A 1 -8.84 3.69 -7.50
N ASP A 2 -7.54 3.51 -7.55
CA ASP A 2 -6.70 2.96 -6.47
C ASP A 2 -5.43 3.80 -6.27
N GLU A 3 -4.57 3.41 -5.32
CA GLU A 3 -3.30 4.10 -5.04
C GLU A 3 -2.35 4.17 -6.25
N THR A 4 -2.45 3.20 -7.17
CA THR A 4 -1.59 3.14 -8.37
C THR A 4 -2.04 4.05 -9.50
N THR A 5 -3.22 4.66 -9.36
CA THR A 5 -3.81 5.52 -10.39
C THR A 5 -3.02 6.82 -10.53
N LYS A 6 -2.35 6.99 -11.68
CA LYS A 6 -1.62 8.22 -12.04
C LYS A 6 -2.40 9.06 -13.04
N ARG A 7 -2.03 10.34 -13.21
CA ARG A 7 -2.61 11.25 -14.23
C ARG A 7 -2.64 10.64 -15.63
N LYS A 8 -1.60 9.89 -16.01
CA LYS A 8 -1.55 9.16 -17.29
C LYS A 8 -2.69 8.14 -17.44
N ASN A 9 -3.07 7.45 -16.37
CA ASN A 9 -4.15 6.46 -16.38
C ASN A 9 -5.50 7.14 -16.58
N ILE A 10 -5.72 8.31 -15.97
CA ILE A 10 -6.93 9.11 -16.13
C ILE A 10 -7.07 9.56 -17.59
N LEU A 11 -6.00 10.09 -18.19
CA LEU A 11 -6.01 10.49 -19.60
C LEU A 11 -6.28 9.31 -20.56
N SER A 12 -5.70 8.14 -20.27
CA SER A 12 -5.98 6.92 -21.04
C SER A 12 -7.44 6.50 -20.92
N LEU A 13 -8.02 6.54 -19.72
CA LEU A 13 -9.44 6.23 -19.53
C LEU A 13 -10.33 7.22 -20.26
N TRP A 14 -10.03 8.52 -20.18
CA TRP A 14 -10.78 9.53 -20.93
C TRP A 14 -10.77 9.19 -22.42
N ARG A 15 -9.64 8.88 -23.03
CA ARG A 15 -9.58 8.47 -24.45
C ARG A 15 -10.44 7.26 -24.77
N VAL A 16 -10.52 6.26 -23.89
CA VAL A 16 -11.36 5.06 -24.10
C VAL A 16 -12.85 5.41 -24.05
N PHE A 17 -13.23 6.39 -23.23
CA PHE A 17 -14.63 6.81 -23.07
C PHE A 17 -15.04 8.01 -23.94
N HIS A 18 -14.17 8.54 -24.82
CA HIS A 18 -14.53 9.66 -25.69
C HIS A 18 -15.40 9.21 -26.88
N THR A 19 -16.66 9.66 -26.87
CA THR A 19 -17.57 9.76 -28.02
C THR A 19 -17.70 11.24 -28.40
N ASP A 20 -17.09 11.64 -29.51
CA ASP A 20 -17.31 12.87 -30.31
C ASP A 20 -17.87 14.14 -29.62
N SER A 21 -17.21 14.66 -28.59
CA SER A 21 -17.39 16.07 -28.21
C SER A 21 -16.06 16.71 -27.84
N ASP A 22 -15.73 17.74 -28.60
CA ASP A 22 -14.42 18.39 -28.76
C ASP A 22 -14.01 19.28 -27.56
N ASN A 23 -14.41 18.90 -26.35
CA ASN A 23 -14.01 19.59 -25.13
C ASN A 23 -12.73 18.94 -24.60
N LYS A 24 -11.59 19.64 -24.76
CA LYS A 24 -10.35 19.33 -24.06
C LYS A 24 -10.59 19.45 -22.56
N LEU A 25 -10.99 18.35 -21.90
CA LEU A 25 -10.90 18.26 -20.45
C LEU A 25 -9.42 18.39 -20.08
N SER A 26 -9.07 19.47 -19.38
CA SER A 26 -7.75 19.64 -18.79
C SER A 26 -7.81 19.26 -17.32
N ILE A 27 -6.96 18.31 -16.90
CA ILE A 27 -6.83 17.93 -15.49
C ILE A 27 -6.44 19.16 -14.65
N GLU A 28 -5.63 20.07 -15.20
CA GLU A 28 -5.20 21.30 -14.53
C GLU A 28 -6.38 22.21 -14.16
N GLN A 29 -7.38 22.30 -15.03
CA GLN A 29 -8.59 23.10 -14.76
C GLN A 29 -9.45 22.50 -13.66
N PHE A 30 -9.47 21.17 -13.53
CA PHE A 30 -10.20 20.49 -12.45
C PHE A 30 -9.43 20.53 -11.13
N ASP A 31 -8.10 20.43 -11.16
CA ASP A 31 -7.25 20.56 -9.96
C ASP A 31 -7.42 21.95 -9.31
N ASP A 32 -7.67 23.01 -10.10
CA ASP A 32 -7.92 24.36 -9.58
C ASP A 32 -9.31 24.55 -8.94
N VAL A 33 -10.31 23.74 -9.33
CA VAL A 33 -11.71 23.89 -8.90
C VAL A 33 -12.08 22.88 -7.80
N VAL A 34 -11.55 21.67 -7.87
CA VAL A 34 -11.90 20.56 -6.98
C VAL A 34 -11.00 20.60 -5.76
N THR A 35 -11.55 21.06 -4.64
CA THR A 35 -10.84 21.14 -3.35
C THR A 35 -11.06 19.93 -2.46
N GLU A 36 -12.27 19.37 -2.44
CA GLU A 36 -12.62 18.19 -1.62
C GLU A 36 -13.45 17.18 -2.41
N ALA A 37 -13.01 15.92 -2.41
CA ALA A 37 -13.71 14.83 -3.08
C ALA A 37 -14.74 14.11 -2.18
N ILE A 38 -14.75 14.41 -0.87
CA ILE A 38 -15.55 13.73 0.14
C ILE A 38 -16.58 14.72 0.72
N PRO A 39 -17.89 14.39 0.74
CA PRO A 39 -18.90 15.25 1.36
C PRO A 39 -18.62 15.53 2.84
N GLN A 40 -18.86 16.77 3.30
CA GLN A 40 -18.53 17.23 4.65
C GLN A 40 -19.14 16.39 5.79
N GLU A 41 -20.32 15.81 5.55
CA GLU A 41 -21.02 14.95 6.50
C GLU A 41 -20.31 13.60 6.72
N LEU A 42 -19.50 13.17 5.75
CA LEU A 42 -18.78 11.88 5.76
C LEU A 42 -17.29 12.04 6.10
N ILE A 43 -16.82 13.27 6.32
CA ILE A 43 -15.43 13.52 6.69
C ILE A 43 -15.18 12.98 8.10
N ARG A 44 -14.22 12.08 8.22
CA ARG A 44 -13.76 11.55 9.50
C ARG A 44 -13.15 12.68 10.35
N ARG A 45 -13.72 12.93 11.53
CA ARG A 45 -13.23 13.92 12.51
C ARG A 45 -12.44 13.32 13.68
N SER A 46 -12.52 12.00 13.87
CA SER A 46 -11.80 11.31 14.94
C SER A 46 -10.33 11.14 14.58
N SER A 47 -9.49 11.28 15.60
CA SER A 47 -8.06 11.08 15.47
C SER A 47 -7.71 9.58 15.34
N PHE A 48 -6.53 9.26 14.82
CA PHE A 48 -6.14 7.88 14.49
C PHE A 48 -4.63 7.71 14.54
N MET A 49 -4.19 6.46 14.73
CA MET A 49 -2.76 6.11 14.82
C MET A 49 -2.00 6.85 15.94
N GLU A 50 -2.69 7.29 17.00
CA GLU A 50 -2.13 8.05 18.13
C GLU A 50 -0.96 7.37 18.86
N HIS A 51 -0.84 6.05 18.75
CA HIS A 51 0.23 5.34 19.43
C HIS A 51 1.58 5.68 18.79
N GLU A 52 2.56 6.03 19.62
CA GLU A 52 3.88 6.53 19.19
C GLU A 52 4.57 5.65 18.13
N ILE A 53 4.28 4.34 18.13
CA ILE A 53 4.82 3.38 17.16
C ILE A 53 4.54 3.74 15.70
N PHE A 54 3.41 4.40 15.40
CA PHE A 54 3.05 4.83 14.05
C PHE A 54 3.80 6.09 13.61
N HIS A 55 4.41 6.82 14.55
CA HIS A 55 5.12 8.07 14.31
C HIS A 55 6.65 7.94 14.42
N ARG A 56 7.14 6.80 14.90
CA ARG A 56 8.56 6.60 15.21
C ARG A 56 9.41 6.13 14.02
N TYR A 57 8.81 5.52 12.99
CA TYR A 57 9.54 4.85 11.91
C TYR A 57 9.04 5.28 10.52
N HIS A 58 9.44 6.48 10.08
CA HIS A 58 9.01 7.04 8.79
C HIS A 58 10.05 6.86 7.67
N SER A 59 11.33 6.70 8.02
CA SER A 59 12.34 6.39 7.00
C SER A 59 12.41 4.89 6.72
N GLU A 60 12.72 4.54 5.48
CA GLU A 60 12.92 3.14 5.07
C GLU A 60 13.98 2.44 5.95
N THR A 61 15.06 3.14 6.28
CA THR A 61 16.14 2.58 7.13
C THR A 61 15.65 2.28 8.54
N GLU A 62 14.88 3.18 9.14
CA GLU A 62 14.29 2.97 10.47
C GLU A 62 13.26 1.84 10.47
N MET A 63 12.40 1.79 9.45
CA MET A 63 11.42 0.72 9.27
C MET A 63 12.12 -0.64 9.11
N MET A 64 13.18 -0.72 8.30
CA MET A 64 13.96 -1.95 8.13
C MET A 64 14.63 -2.40 9.44
N ARG A 65 15.18 -1.47 10.23
CA ARG A 65 15.73 -1.79 11.55
C ARG A 65 14.66 -2.27 12.51
N TYR A 66 13.47 -1.65 12.48
CA TYR A 66 12.33 -2.06 13.30
C TYR A 66 11.88 -3.48 12.95
N LEU A 67 11.64 -3.77 11.67
CA LEU A 67 11.25 -5.10 11.19
C LEU A 67 12.29 -6.16 11.55
N ARG A 68 13.58 -5.88 11.33
CA ARG A 68 14.66 -6.80 11.71
C ARG A 68 14.68 -7.08 13.22
N ARG A 69 14.49 -6.05 14.05
CA ARG A 69 14.45 -6.20 15.51
C ARG A 69 13.26 -7.07 15.93
N THR A 70 12.09 -6.87 15.35
CA THR A 70 10.91 -7.68 15.67
C THR A 70 11.10 -9.12 15.21
N ALA A 71 11.52 -9.34 13.96
CA ALA A 71 11.80 -10.68 13.43
C ALA A 71 12.87 -11.43 14.22
N SER A 72 13.84 -10.71 14.81
CA SER A 72 14.88 -11.33 15.62
C SER A 72 14.38 -11.93 16.93
N LYS A 73 13.20 -11.51 17.42
CA LYS A 73 12.57 -12.04 18.64
C LYS A 73 11.84 -13.36 18.39
N ASP A 74 11.55 -13.68 17.14
CA ASP A 74 10.79 -14.87 16.77
C ASP A 74 11.71 -16.03 16.38
N ILE A 75 11.34 -17.25 16.79
CA ILE A 75 12.01 -18.48 16.36
C ILE A 75 11.37 -18.93 15.05
N SER A 76 12.18 -19.11 14.01
CA SER A 76 11.73 -19.48 12.67
C SER A 76 12.48 -20.72 12.16
N LEU A 77 11.96 -21.33 11.09
CA LEU A 77 12.57 -22.49 10.44
C LEU A 77 14.00 -22.24 9.92
N GLY A 78 14.39 -20.97 9.75
CA GLY A 78 15.77 -20.60 9.40
C GLY A 78 16.76 -20.67 10.56
N ARG A 79 16.28 -20.80 11.82
CA ARG A 79 17.11 -20.86 13.03
C ARG A 79 17.14 -22.24 13.67
N SER A 80 16.02 -22.95 13.68
CA SER A 80 15.94 -24.30 14.24
C SER A 80 14.77 -25.07 13.66
N MET A 81 14.79 -26.39 13.83
CA MET A 81 13.60 -27.23 13.62
C MET A 81 12.49 -26.80 14.58
N ILE A 82 11.25 -26.75 14.09
CA ILE A 82 10.05 -26.46 14.87
C ILE A 82 9.12 -27.68 14.78
N PRO A 83 9.24 -28.68 15.68
CA PRO A 83 8.52 -29.96 15.59
C PRO A 83 7.11 -29.84 16.20
N LEU A 84 6.23 -29.06 15.56
CA LEU A 84 4.83 -28.98 15.95
C LEU A 84 4.05 -30.12 15.26
N GLY A 85 3.60 -31.10 16.04
CA GLY A 85 2.73 -32.17 15.55
C GLY A 85 1.46 -31.57 14.92
N SER A 86 1.09 -32.04 13.72
CA SER A 86 -0.04 -31.56 12.90
C SER A 86 0.18 -30.30 12.04
N CYS A 87 1.24 -29.49 12.26
CA CYS A 87 1.43 -28.24 11.51
C CYS A 87 2.26 -28.35 10.21
N THR A 88 2.86 -29.52 9.91
CA THR A 88 3.69 -29.80 8.71
C THR A 88 4.64 -28.64 8.33
N MET A 89 5.46 -28.19 9.28
CA MET A 89 6.42 -27.10 9.08
C MET A 89 7.63 -27.56 8.26
N LYS A 90 7.47 -27.62 6.94
CA LYS A 90 8.45 -28.08 5.94
C LYS A 90 9.22 -26.93 5.28
N LEU A 91 10.24 -27.27 4.49
CA LEU A 91 11.04 -26.30 3.74
C LEU A 91 10.15 -25.48 2.78
N ASN A 92 10.20 -24.16 2.96
CA ASN A 92 9.66 -23.20 1.99
C ASN A 92 10.84 -22.69 1.14
N ALA A 93 11.06 -23.31 -0.03
CA ALA A 93 12.23 -23.03 -0.85
C ALA A 93 12.17 -21.65 -1.52
N THR A 94 13.31 -20.95 -1.63
CA THR A 94 13.39 -19.62 -2.28
C THR A 94 12.88 -19.64 -3.72
N SER A 95 13.15 -20.72 -4.47
CA SER A 95 12.65 -20.88 -5.85
C SER A 95 11.13 -20.93 -5.94
N GLN A 96 10.45 -21.42 -4.90
CA GLN A 96 8.98 -21.45 -4.82
C GLN A 96 8.41 -20.09 -4.39
N MET A 97 9.20 -19.27 -3.70
CA MET A 97 8.80 -17.93 -3.25
C MET A 97 9.08 -16.83 -4.29
N LEU A 98 10.07 -17.03 -5.17
CA LEU A 98 10.46 -16.07 -6.19
C LEU A 98 9.30 -15.59 -7.11
N PRO A 99 8.38 -16.44 -7.60
CA PRO A 99 7.29 -16.01 -8.47
C PRO A 99 6.14 -15.28 -7.75
N LEU A 100 6.20 -15.16 -6.40
CA LEU A 100 5.24 -14.39 -5.62
C LEU A 100 5.66 -12.94 -5.41
N PHE A 101 6.89 -12.59 -5.80
CA PHE A 101 7.40 -11.23 -5.81
C PHE A 101 7.09 -10.51 -7.13
#